data_AF-A0A1H9SII6-F1
#
_entry.id   AF-A0A1H9SII6-F1
#
_cell.length_a   1.000
_cell.length_b   1.000
_cell.length_c   1.000
_cell.angle_alpha   90.00
_cell.angle_beta   90.00
_cell.angle_gamma   90.00
#
_symmetry.space_group_name_H-M   'P 1'
#
loop_
_entity.id
_entity.type
_entity.pdbx_description
1 polymer ?
#
loop_
_entity_poly.entity_id
_entity_poly.type
_entity_poly.pdbx_seq_one_letter_code
_entity_poly.pdbx_strand_id
1 'polypeptide(L)'
;MKKQKISYRLIPFKRNHNKEILARRELPYEIKLASQLMLDDLCFNWNKARLEEQINLAIDQSDKSTFDKLSKQYKNYIWES
;
A
#
# COMPACT_ATOMS: atom_id res chain seq x y z
N MET A 1 -31.74 -55.63 -6.79
CA MET A 1 -31.12 -54.35 -6.38
C MET A 1 -31.67 -53.22 -7.25
N LYS A 2 -32.57 -52.37 -6.73
CA LYS A 2 -33.17 -51.25 -7.51
C LYS A 2 -32.13 -50.13 -7.65
N LYS A 3 -31.64 -49.89 -8.88
CA LYS A 3 -30.76 -48.74 -9.18
C LYS A 3 -31.59 -47.46 -9.13
N GLN A 4 -31.42 -46.63 -8.11
CA GLN A 4 -31.98 -45.27 -8.09
C GLN A 4 -31.23 -44.40 -9.10
N LYS A 5 -31.97 -43.77 -10.02
CA LYS A 5 -31.43 -42.79 -10.96
C LYS A 5 -31.54 -41.41 -10.32
N ILE A 6 -30.39 -40.82 -9.96
CA ILE A 6 -30.34 -39.45 -9.44
C ILE A 6 -30.30 -38.50 -10.64
N SER A 7 -31.33 -37.65 -10.78
CA SER A 7 -31.38 -36.61 -11.82
C SER A 7 -31.18 -35.24 -11.21
N TYR A 8 -30.14 -34.54 -11.63
CA TYR A 8 -29.90 -33.14 -11.25
C TYR A 8 -30.58 -32.22 -12.26
N ARG A 9 -31.33 -31.23 -11.76
CA ARG A 9 -31.94 -30.18 -12.58
C ARG A 9 -31.31 -28.84 -12.21
N LEU A 10 -30.70 -28.17 -13.18
CA LEU A 10 -30.19 -26.82 -13.00
C LEU A 10 -31.39 -25.86 -12.98
N ILE A 11 -31.56 -25.14 -11.87
CA ILE A 11 -32.60 -24.12 -11.73
C ILE A 11 -31.93 -22.75 -11.94
N PRO A 12 -32.42 -21.91 -12.86
CA PRO A 12 -31.90 -20.57 -13.03
C PRO A 12 -32.19 -19.76 -11.76
N PHE A 13 -31.14 -19.12 -11.23
CA PHE A 13 -31.22 -18.24 -10.08
C PHE A 13 -32.18 -17.09 -10.41
N LYS A 14 -33.37 -17.05 -9.81
CA LYS A 14 -34.28 -15.90 -9.92
C LYS A 14 -33.63 -14.72 -9.20
N ARG A 15 -32.74 -14.03 -9.90
CA ARG A 15 -32.23 -12.72 -9.50
C ARG A 15 -33.46 -11.80 -9.45
N ASN A 16 -33.81 -11.31 -8.26
CA ASN A 16 -34.84 -10.29 -8.10
C ASN A 16 -34.59 -9.18 -9.13
N HIS A 17 -35.47 -9.07 -10.13
CA HIS A 17 -35.37 -8.13 -11.25
C HIS A 17 -35.43 -6.64 -10.83
N ASN A 18 -35.62 -6.35 -9.53
CA ASN A 18 -35.82 -5.00 -8.98
C ASN A 18 -34.61 -4.43 -8.22
N LYS A 19 -33.43 -5.07 -8.26
CA LYS A 19 -32.21 -4.42 -7.75
C LYS A 19 -31.34 -4.00 -8.93
N GLU A 20 -31.57 -2.77 -9.38
CA GLU A 20 -30.61 -2.07 -10.23
C GLU A 20 -29.28 -1.98 -9.47
N ILE A 21 -28.27 -2.69 -9.96
CA ILE A 21 -26.91 -2.56 -9.45
C ILE A 21 -26.38 -1.25 -10.05
N LEU A 22 -26.46 -0.17 -9.29
CA LEU A 22 -25.79 1.08 -9.64
C LEU A 22 -24.27 0.81 -9.59
N ALA A 23 -23.64 0.67 -10.76
CA ALA A 23 -22.20 0.61 -10.87
C ALA A 23 -21.64 1.92 -10.29
N ARG A 24 -20.97 1.84 -9.13
CA ARG A 24 -20.24 2.98 -8.58
C ARG A 24 -19.16 3.34 -9.61
N ARG A 25 -18.97 4.64 -9.88
CA ARG A 25 -17.82 5.11 -10.65
C ARG A 25 -16.57 4.80 -9.85
N GLU A 26 -16.00 3.63 -10.07
CA GLU A 26 -14.73 3.26 -9.47
C GLU A 26 -13.65 4.14 -10.09
N LEU A 27 -12.83 4.75 -9.25
CA LEU A 27 -11.60 5.38 -9.71
C LEU A 27 -10.79 4.34 -10.49
N PRO A 28 -10.35 4.66 -11.73
CA PRO A 28 -9.47 3.80 -12.50
C PRO A 28 -8.30 3.34 -11.64
N TYR A 29 -7.97 2.06 -11.72
CA TYR A 29 -6.90 1.46 -10.93
C TYR A 29 -5.57 2.19 -11.15
N GLU A 30 -5.34 2.65 -12.37
CA GLU A 30 -4.16 3.39 -12.80
C GLU A 30 -3.99 4.69 -12.01
N ILE A 31 -5.09 5.41 -11.75
CA ILE A 31 -5.05 6.65 -10.97
C ILE A 31 -4.70 6.36 -9.52
N LYS A 32 -5.29 5.29 -8.94
CA LYS A 32 -4.97 4.87 -7.57
C LYS A 32 -3.50 4.48 -7.46
N LEU A 33 -3.02 3.65 -8.38
CA LEU A 33 -1.64 3.18 -8.40
C LEU A 33 -0.66 4.36 -8.57
N ALA A 34 -0.90 5.25 -9.53
CA ALA A 34 -0.07 6.42 -9.74
C ALA A 34 -0.03 7.32 -8.50
N SER A 35 -1.19 7.58 -7.88
CA SER A 35 -1.24 8.38 -6.66
C SER A 35 -0.48 7.76 -5.50
N GLN A 36 -0.54 6.43 -5.35
CA GLN A 36 0.19 5.70 -4.33
C GLN A 36 1.70 5.79 -4.55
N LEU A 37 2.17 5.50 -5.76
CA LEU A 37 3.60 5.57 -6.09
C LEU A 37 4.17 6.98 -5.90
N MET A 38 3.41 8.01 -6.29
CA MET A 38 3.81 9.41 -6.07
C MET A 38 3.90 9.75 -4.58
N LEU A 39 2.94 9.30 -3.78
CA LEU A 39 2.96 9.51 -2.32
C LEU A 39 4.14 8.77 -1.67
N ASP A 40 4.38 7.54 -2.07
CA ASP A 40 5.47 6.72 -1.55
C ASP A 40 6.83 7.40 -1.82
N ASP A 41 7.04 7.93 -3.03
CA ASP A 41 8.26 8.66 -3.40
C ASP A 41 8.41 9.99 -2.63
N LEU A 42 7.33 10.77 -2.50
CA LEU A 42 7.34 12.00 -1.71
C LEU A 42 7.65 11.74 -0.24
N CYS A 43 7.02 10.72 0.35
CA CYS A 43 7.26 10.32 1.73
C CYS A 43 8.70 9.84 1.92
N PHE A 44 9.23 9.06 0.99
CA PHE A 44 10.63 8.62 1.01
C PHE A 44 11.59 9.80 1.02
N ASN A 45 11.45 10.71 0.06
CA ASN A 45 12.33 11.88 -0.07
C ASN A 45 12.26 12.81 1.14
N TRP A 46 11.04 13.07 1.64
CA TRP A 46 10.86 13.90 2.82
C TRP A 46 11.46 13.28 4.09
N ASN A 47 11.24 11.99 4.31
CA ASN A 47 11.81 11.30 5.48
C ASN A 47 13.34 11.27 5.42
N LYS A 48 13.91 11.05 4.23
CA LYS A 48 15.36 11.08 4.00
C LYS A 48 15.94 12.46 4.35
N ALA A 49 15.39 13.53 3.76
CA ALA A 49 15.85 14.89 4.00
C ALA A 49 15.74 15.27 5.50
N ARG A 50 14.63 14.90 6.14
CA ARG A 50 14.41 15.14 7.56
C ARG A 50 15.42 14.42 8.46
N LEU A 51 15.85 13.22 8.09
CA LEU A 51 16.90 12.49 8.82
C LEU A 51 18.27 13.14 8.61
N GLU A 52 18.59 13.58 7.39
CA GLU A 52 19.83 14.30 7.09
C GLU A 52 19.94 15.60 7.90
N GLU A 53 18.86 16.38 7.98
CA GLU A 53 18.81 17.59 8.81
C GLU A 53 19.07 17.29 10.28
N GLN A 54 18.44 16.24 10.83
CA GLN A 54 18.65 15.85 12.23
C GLN A 54 20.07 15.35 12.49
N ILE A 55 20.67 14.64 11.54
CA ILE A 55 22.06 14.20 11.62
C ILE A 55 22.98 15.42 11.66
N ASN A 56 22.77 16.38 10.76
CA ASN A 56 23.56 17.61 10.71
C ASN A 56 23.44 18.41 12.02
N LEU A 57 22.22 18.55 12.57
CA LEU A 57 22.01 19.19 13.86
C LEU A 57 22.71 18.46 15.01
N ALA A 58 22.72 17.12 15.01
CA ALA A 58 23.43 16.32 16.01
C ALA A 58 24.96 16.51 15.91
N ILE A 59 25.50 16.68 14.70
CA ILE A 59 26.91 17.02 14.46
C ILE A 59 27.21 18.41 15.03
N ASP A 60 26.38 19.40 14.73
CA ASP A 60 26.56 20.78 15.22
C ASP A 60 26.54 20.84 16.76
N GLN A 61 25.69 20.02 17.39
CA GLN A 61 25.57 19.92 18.85
C GLN A 61 26.60 18.98 19.50
N SER A 62 27.46 18.34 18.70
CA SER A 62 28.43 17.31 19.16
C SER A 62 27.78 16.15 19.95
N ASP A 63 26.51 15.83 19.69
CA ASP A 63 25.82 14.72 20.35
C ASP A 63 26.02 13.42 19.58
N LYS A 64 27.03 12.68 20.03
CA LYS A 64 27.42 11.40 19.45
C LYS A 64 26.34 10.32 19.56
N SER A 65 25.47 10.40 20.57
CA SER A 65 24.47 9.35 20.80
C SER A 65 23.30 9.45 19.83
N THR A 66 22.84 10.67 19.56
CA THR A 66 21.77 10.94 18.59
C THR A 66 22.27 10.74 17.18
N PHE A 67 23.51 11.15 16.88
CA PHE A 67 24.16 10.86 15.61
C PHE A 67 24.20 9.36 15.28
N ASP A 68 24.63 8.49 16.21
CA ASP A 68 24.75 7.04 15.94
C ASP A 68 23.37 6.37 15.74
N LYS A 69 22.34 6.83 16.47
CA LYS A 69 20.96 6.36 16.29
C LYS A 69 20.40 6.77 14.93
N LEU A 70 20.52 8.05 14.58
CA LEU A 70 20.00 8.59 13.32
C LEU A 70 20.76 8.01 12.12
N SER A 71 22.07 7.82 12.24
CA SER A 71 22.89 7.18 11.19
C SER A 71 22.46 5.74 10.90
N LYS A 72 22.08 4.97 11.92
CA LYS A 72 21.54 3.60 11.73
C LYS A 72 20.20 3.62 10.98
N GLN A 73 19.34 4.60 11.28
CA GLN A 73 18.06 4.75 10.57
C GLN A 73 18.26 5.22 9.13
N TYR A 74 19.20 6.14 8.91
CA TYR A 74 19.51 6.68 7.59
C TYR A 74 20.07 5.61 6.64
N LYS A 75 20.83 4.62 7.14
CA LYS A 75 21.32 3.50 6.33
C LYS A 75 20.22 2.74 5.57
N ASN A 76 19.01 2.67 6.11
CA ASN A 76 17.88 2.00 5.45
C ASN A 76 17.46 2.73 4.15
N TYR A 77 17.78 4.02 4.02
CA TYR A 77 17.50 4.82 2.83
C TYR A 77 18.61 4.75 1.76
N ILE A 78 19.72 4.05 2.04
CA ILE A 78 20.90 3.96 1.15
C ILE A 78 21.07 2.53 0.58
N TRP A 79 20.28 1.54 1.01
CA TRP A 79 20.52 0.11 0.75
C TRP A 79 20.48 -0.33 -0.74
N GLU A 80 20.33 0.57 -1.72
CA GLU A 80 20.39 0.25 -3.15
C GLU A 80 21.36 1.15 -3.95
N SER A 81 22.27 1.89 -3.29
CA SER A 81 23.35 2.63 -3.98
C SER A 81 24.61 1.78 -4.18
#